data_AF-A0A511ZJM9-F1
#
_entry.id   AF-A0A511ZJM9-F1
#
_cell.length_a   1.000
_cell.length_b   1.000
_cell.length_c   1.000
_cell.angle_alpha   90.00
_cell.angle_beta   90.00
_cell.angle_gamma   90.00
#
_symmetry.space_group_name_H-M   'P 1'
#
loop_
_entity.id
_entity.type
_entity.pdbx_description
1 polymer ?
#
loop_
_entity_poly.entity_id
_entity_poly.type
_entity_poly.pdbx_seq_one_letter_code
_entity_poly.pdbx_strand_id
1 'polypeptide(L)'
;MKRLVLLIVMCIPVFLAGCLSPNSARIVNDMYTAALMGEEENVASYFSEEYLEAHPIEELTNEAAEDVRAMYGVNMMNITLIRDRELQDNYIESIGLSDEQNLFVITAQTDEAEVMVWIVERGKTQYTIIQGERYDLDTYNEKVLD
;
A
#
# COMPACT_ATOMS: atom_id res chain seq x y z
N MET A 1 -19.78 35.08 -31.69
CA MET A 1 -20.11 34.27 -30.49
C MET A 1 -20.31 32.77 -30.80
N LYS A 2 -19.54 32.15 -31.71
CA LYS A 2 -19.63 30.70 -32.03
C LYS A 2 -18.29 29.95 -31.93
N ARG A 3 -17.18 30.65 -31.67
CA ARG A 3 -15.83 30.06 -31.63
C ARG A 3 -15.28 29.84 -30.21
N LEU A 4 -15.93 30.38 -29.19
CA LEU A 4 -15.51 30.21 -27.78
C LEU A 4 -16.06 28.93 -27.13
N VAL A 5 -17.18 28.40 -27.64
CA VAL A 5 -17.81 27.18 -27.09
C VAL A 5 -17.02 25.91 -27.49
N LEU A 6 -16.26 25.96 -28.57
CA LEU A 6 -15.51 24.80 -29.10
C LEU A 6 -14.21 24.52 -28.32
N LEU A 7 -13.68 25.49 -27.58
CA LEU A 7 -12.48 25.31 -26.74
C LEU A 7 -12.79 24.65 -25.39
N ILE A 8 -14.02 24.73 -24.91
CA ILE A 8 -14.42 24.14 -23.61
C ILE A 8 -14.62 22.62 -23.74
N VAL A 9 -15.00 22.12 -24.92
CA VAL A 9 -15.26 20.69 -25.15
C VAL A 9 -13.98 19.86 -25.29
N MET A 10 -12.83 20.49 -25.62
CA MET A 10 -11.57 19.77 -25.86
C MET A 10 -10.66 19.66 -24.62
N CYS A 11 -10.99 20.34 -23.52
CA CYS A 11 -10.21 20.25 -22.27
C CYS A 11 -10.79 19.26 -21.25
N ILE A 12 -11.93 18.61 -21.54
CA ILE A 12 -12.64 17.76 -20.59
C ILE A 12 -12.19 16.28 -20.56
N PRO A 13 -11.41 15.68 -21.49
CA PRO A 13 -11.01 14.28 -21.29
C PRO A 13 -9.81 14.11 -20.34
N VAL A 14 -9.23 15.17 -19.77
CA VAL A 14 -8.02 15.05 -18.92
C VAL A 14 -8.32 15.03 -17.41
N PHE A 15 -9.57 15.30 -16.99
CA PHE A 15 -9.94 15.29 -15.57
C PHE A 15 -10.48 13.94 -15.06
N LEU A 16 -10.35 12.87 -15.84
CA LEU A 16 -10.60 11.49 -15.40
C LEU A 16 -9.31 10.76 -14.98
N ALA A 17 -8.20 11.47 -14.84
CA ALA A 17 -7.01 10.99 -14.13
C ALA A 17 -7.23 11.01 -12.60
N GLY A 18 -8.37 10.50 -12.14
CA GLY A 18 -8.47 9.91 -10.81
C GLY A 18 -7.87 8.51 -10.86
N CYS A 19 -6.59 8.39 -11.22
CA CYS A 19 -5.89 7.12 -11.00
C CYS A 19 -5.78 6.95 -9.50
N LEU A 20 -6.44 5.89 -8.99
CA LEU A 20 -6.20 5.28 -7.68
C LEU A 20 -4.74 5.46 -7.29
N SER A 21 -4.45 6.12 -6.17
CA SER A 21 -3.18 6.80 -5.99
C SER A 21 -1.99 5.83 -6.15
N PRO A 22 -1.19 5.94 -7.23
CA PRO A 22 0.01 5.12 -7.40
C PRO A 22 1.01 5.31 -6.25
N ASN A 23 0.84 6.40 -5.51
CA ASN A 23 1.65 6.78 -4.37
C ASN A 23 1.48 5.86 -3.15
N SER A 24 0.31 5.27 -2.93
CA SER A 24 0.08 4.39 -1.77
C SER A 24 0.87 3.08 -1.90
N ALA A 25 0.78 2.40 -3.05
CA ALA A 25 1.62 1.23 -3.33
C ALA A 25 3.12 1.57 -3.41
N ARG A 26 3.45 2.77 -3.91
CA ARG A 26 4.83 3.25 -4.02
C ARG A 26 5.51 3.36 -2.66
N ILE A 27 4.83 3.82 -1.60
CA ILE A 27 5.50 3.91 -0.29
C ILE A 27 5.90 2.54 0.26
N VAL A 28 5.12 1.49 0.00
CA VAL A 28 5.47 0.12 0.39
C VAL A 28 6.66 -0.39 -0.42
N ASN A 29 6.70 -0.10 -1.72
CA ASN A 29 7.84 -0.41 -2.58
C ASN A 29 9.13 0.32 -2.14
N ASP A 30 9.02 1.62 -1.86
CA ASP A 30 10.14 2.45 -1.41
C ASP A 30 10.63 1.98 -0.01
N MET A 31 9.73 1.56 0.87
CA MET A 31 10.04 0.94 2.17
C MET A 31 10.85 -0.35 2.02
N TYR A 32 10.39 -1.31 1.20
CA TYR A 32 11.12 -2.55 0.95
C TYR A 32 12.49 -2.29 0.29
N THR A 33 12.58 -1.28 -0.57
CA THR A 33 13.85 -0.86 -1.18
C THR A 33 14.82 -0.33 -0.13
N ALA A 34 14.36 0.56 0.75
CA ALA A 34 15.17 1.08 1.85
C ALA A 34 15.62 -0.03 2.81
N ALA A 35 14.74 -1.00 3.11
CA ALA A 35 15.06 -2.15 3.95
C ALA A 35 16.17 -3.01 3.34
N LEU A 36 16.08 -3.32 2.03
CA LEU A 36 17.14 -4.04 1.32
C LEU A 36 18.49 -3.31 1.38
N MET A 37 18.47 -1.98 1.38
CA MET A 37 19.66 -1.14 1.49
C MET A 37 20.18 -0.98 2.94
N GLY A 38 19.45 -1.50 3.93
CA GLY A 38 19.77 -1.35 5.36
C GLY A 38 19.60 0.08 5.87
N GLU A 39 18.76 0.88 5.23
CA GLU A 39 18.53 2.29 5.57
C GLU A 39 17.42 2.41 6.63
N GLU A 40 17.68 2.00 7.87
CA GLU A 40 16.67 1.95 8.95
C GLU A 40 15.92 3.26 9.17
N GLU A 41 16.61 4.41 9.10
CA GLU A 41 15.97 5.74 9.23
C GLU A 41 14.97 6.00 8.09
N ASN A 42 15.29 5.56 6.87
CA ASN A 42 14.39 5.69 5.73
C ASN A 42 13.21 4.72 5.87
N VAL A 43 13.44 3.49 6.32
CA VAL A 43 12.37 2.51 6.63
C VAL A 43 11.42 3.11 7.66
N ALA A 44 11.93 3.62 8.78
CA ALA A 44 11.13 4.22 9.84
C ALA A 44 10.25 5.36 9.34
N SER A 45 10.75 6.17 8.41
CA SER A 45 10.02 7.33 7.88
C SER A 45 8.70 6.98 7.16
N TYR A 46 8.53 5.73 6.72
CA TYR A 46 7.30 5.26 6.08
C TYR A 46 6.24 4.79 7.07
N PHE A 47 6.57 4.53 8.33
CA PHE A 47 5.65 4.01 9.34
C PHE A 47 5.14 5.10 10.27
N SER A 48 3.96 4.88 10.84
CA SER A 48 3.45 5.71 11.93
C SER A 48 4.24 5.48 13.21
N GLU A 49 4.29 6.50 14.07
CA GLU A 49 4.92 6.38 15.38
C GLU A 49 4.28 5.26 16.20
N GLU A 50 2.95 5.16 16.18
CA GLU A 50 2.18 4.11 16.87
C GLU A 50 2.55 2.70 16.41
N TYR A 51 2.77 2.50 15.10
CA TYR A 51 3.21 1.21 14.58
C TYR A 51 4.63 0.86 15.03
N LEU A 52 5.55 1.84 15.02
CA LEU A 52 6.94 1.67 15.45
C LEU A 52 7.10 1.47 16.95
N GLU A 53 6.15 1.96 17.76
CA GLU A 53 6.11 1.67 19.20
C GLU A 53 5.86 0.17 19.47
N ALA A 54 5.06 -0.47 18.62
CA ALA A 54 4.74 -1.89 18.73
C ALA A 54 5.75 -2.81 18.03
N HIS A 55 6.47 -2.31 17.01
CA HIS A 55 7.35 -3.10 16.16
C HIS A 55 8.75 -2.46 16.08
N PRO A 56 9.78 -3.08 16.70
CA PRO A 56 11.14 -2.56 16.66
C PRO A 56 11.64 -2.36 15.22
N ILE A 57 12.20 -1.18 14.93
CA ILE A 57 12.63 -0.82 13.57
C ILE A 57 13.70 -1.75 13.00
N GLU A 58 14.61 -2.24 13.85
CA GLU A 58 15.67 -3.19 13.44
C GLU A 58 15.05 -4.51 12.96
N GLU A 59 14.05 -5.04 13.69
CA GLU A 59 13.34 -6.27 13.31
C GLU A 59 12.55 -6.05 12.01
N LEU A 60 11.80 -4.96 11.91
CA LEU A 60 11.06 -4.61 10.68
C LEU A 60 11.97 -4.49 9.46
N THR A 61 13.11 -3.82 9.61
CA THR A 61 14.08 -3.63 8.53
C THR A 61 14.67 -4.97 8.09
N ASN A 62 15.03 -5.83 9.04
CA ASN A 62 15.57 -7.15 8.76
C ASN A 62 14.54 -8.06 8.08
N GLU A 63 13.32 -8.13 8.59
CA GLU A 63 12.24 -8.93 8.01
C GLU A 63 11.89 -8.45 6.59
N ALA A 64 11.75 -7.14 6.39
CA ALA A 64 11.47 -6.58 5.07
C ALA A 64 12.61 -6.87 4.07
N ALA A 65 13.87 -6.80 4.52
CA ALA A 65 15.01 -7.19 3.69
C ALA A 65 15.02 -8.70 3.37
N GLU A 66 14.57 -9.55 4.29
CA GLU A 66 14.41 -10.99 4.07
C GLU A 66 13.33 -11.29 3.04
N ASP A 67 12.16 -10.66 3.14
CA ASP A 67 11.08 -10.79 2.14
C ASP A 67 11.59 -10.44 0.73
N VAL A 68 12.32 -9.33 0.61
CA VAL A 68 12.88 -8.88 -0.67
C VAL A 68 13.89 -9.90 -1.21
N ARG A 69 14.71 -10.50 -0.34
CA ARG A 69 15.66 -11.54 -0.72
C ARG A 69 14.96 -12.83 -1.15
N ALA A 70 13.92 -13.24 -0.44
CA ALA A 70 13.11 -14.41 -0.76
C ALA A 70 12.46 -14.29 -2.14
N MET A 71 11.97 -13.10 -2.47
CA MET A 71 11.37 -12.81 -3.77
C MET A 71 12.39 -12.45 -4.87
N TYR A 72 13.69 -12.47 -4.60
CA TYR A 72 14.74 -12.09 -5.56
C TYR A 72 14.65 -10.62 -6.04
N GLY A 73 14.15 -9.73 -5.17
CA GLY A 73 14.11 -8.29 -5.37
C GLY A 73 12.71 -7.69 -5.32
N VAL A 74 12.63 -6.40 -4.98
CA VAL A 74 11.36 -5.66 -4.77
C VAL A 74 10.44 -5.73 -6.00
N ASN A 75 11.01 -5.72 -7.20
CA ASN A 75 10.25 -5.79 -8.45
C ASN A 75 9.48 -7.11 -8.66
N MET A 76 9.83 -8.16 -7.90
CA MET A 76 9.19 -9.47 -7.98
C MET A 76 8.13 -9.69 -6.91
N MET A 77 8.04 -8.81 -5.90
CA MET A 77 7.11 -8.92 -4.77
C MET A 77 5.64 -8.60 -5.11
N ASN A 78 5.31 -8.36 -6.38
CA ASN A 78 3.95 -8.05 -6.85
C ASN A 78 3.18 -7.02 -5.98
N ILE A 79 3.84 -5.91 -5.61
CA ILE A 79 3.28 -4.91 -4.70
C ILE A 79 2.12 -4.18 -5.38
N THR A 80 0.90 -4.34 -4.85
CA THR A 80 -0.34 -3.90 -5.51
C THR A 80 -1.34 -3.29 -4.53
N LEU A 81 -2.04 -2.25 -4.97
CA LEU A 81 -3.21 -1.71 -4.27
C LEU A 81 -4.44 -2.58 -4.57
N ILE A 82 -5.06 -3.12 -3.53
CA ILE A 82 -6.34 -3.82 -3.62
C ILE A 82 -7.46 -2.79 -3.61
N ARG A 83 -8.43 -2.91 -4.52
CA ARG A 83 -9.58 -2.01 -4.58
C ARG A 83 -10.62 -2.45 -3.57
N ASP A 84 -11.35 -1.49 -3.01
CA ASP A 84 -12.40 -1.76 -2.00
C ASP A 84 -13.41 -2.82 -2.46
N ARG A 85 -13.80 -2.82 -3.74
CA ARG A 85 -14.72 -3.81 -4.34
C ARG A 85 -14.17 -5.24 -4.41
N GLU A 86 -12.89 -5.44 -4.14
CA GLU A 86 -12.18 -6.72 -4.17
C GLU A 86 -11.90 -7.21 -2.74
N LEU A 87 -12.23 -6.40 -1.73
CA LEU A 87 -12.09 -6.75 -0.32
C LEU A 87 -13.41 -7.32 0.22
N GLN A 88 -13.32 -8.29 1.11
CA GLN A 88 -14.50 -8.77 1.86
C GLN A 88 -15.08 -7.64 2.72
N ASP A 89 -16.41 -7.57 2.80
CA ASP A 89 -17.12 -6.57 3.60
C ASP A 89 -16.70 -6.62 5.09
N ASN A 90 -16.52 -7.82 5.65
CA ASN A 90 -16.09 -8.00 7.04
C ASN A 90 -14.64 -7.49 7.27
N TYR A 91 -13.78 -7.60 6.26
CA TYR A 91 -12.41 -7.11 6.32
C TYR A 91 -12.41 -5.58 6.34
N ILE A 92 -13.17 -4.97 5.42
CA ILE A 92 -13.38 -3.51 5.36
C ILE A 92 -13.83 -2.96 6.72
N GLU A 93 -14.84 -3.59 7.33
CA GLU A 93 -15.33 -3.21 8.67
C GLU A 93 -14.25 -3.37 9.74
N SER A 94 -13.48 -4.46 9.70
CA SER A 94 -12.44 -4.78 10.70
C SER A 94 -11.30 -3.76 10.73
N ILE A 95 -10.95 -3.18 9.58
CA ILE A 95 -9.88 -2.17 9.45
C ILE A 95 -10.41 -0.74 9.37
N GLY A 96 -11.72 -0.53 9.56
CA GLY A 96 -12.33 0.81 9.58
C GLY A 96 -12.39 1.51 8.22
N LEU A 97 -12.17 0.79 7.11
CA LEU A 97 -12.20 1.36 5.76
C LEU A 97 -13.56 1.96 5.39
N SER A 98 -14.66 1.41 5.94
CA SER A 98 -16.02 1.84 5.61
C SER A 98 -16.29 3.32 5.94
N ASP A 99 -15.53 3.89 6.88
CA ASP A 99 -15.74 5.24 7.38
C ASP A 99 -14.68 6.25 6.88
N GLU A 100 -13.53 5.79 6.35
CA GLU A 100 -12.37 6.65 6.05
C GLU A 100 -11.84 6.51 4.61
N GLN A 101 -12.17 7.49 3.74
CA GLN A 101 -11.69 7.60 2.35
C GLN A 101 -10.17 7.81 2.18
N ASN A 102 -9.39 7.70 3.26
CA ASN A 102 -7.95 7.94 3.28
C ASN A 102 -7.13 6.67 3.55
N LEU A 103 -7.78 5.52 3.77
CA LEU A 103 -7.10 4.25 3.98
C LEU A 103 -6.99 3.48 2.66
N PHE A 104 -5.87 2.78 2.48
CA PHE A 104 -5.52 2.02 1.29
C PHE A 104 -4.92 0.68 1.70
N VAL A 105 -5.39 -0.40 1.07
CA VAL A 105 -4.87 -1.76 1.33
C VAL A 105 -3.86 -2.13 0.25
N ILE A 106 -2.61 -2.28 0.65
CA ILE A 106 -1.51 -2.65 -0.24
C ILE A 106 -1.05 -4.06 0.11
N THR A 107 -0.91 -4.92 -0.88
CA THR A 107 -0.39 -6.28 -0.69
C THR A 107 0.99 -6.40 -1.30
N ALA A 108 1.88 -7.15 -0.66
CA ALA A 108 3.16 -7.57 -1.18
C ALA A 108 3.29 -9.08 -1.02
N GLN A 109 3.61 -9.79 -2.08
CA GLN A 109 4.00 -11.19 -2.01
C GLN A 109 5.40 -11.27 -1.41
N THR A 110 5.56 -12.02 -0.32
CA THR A 110 6.81 -12.11 0.45
C THR A 110 7.54 -13.43 0.24
N ASP A 111 6.84 -14.48 -0.20
CA ASP A 111 7.42 -15.72 -0.71
C ASP A 111 6.44 -16.45 -1.67
N GLU A 112 6.59 -17.76 -1.88
CA GLU A 112 5.69 -18.56 -2.74
C GLU A 112 4.29 -18.79 -2.13
N ALA A 113 4.11 -18.65 -0.82
CA ALA A 113 2.91 -19.04 -0.07
C ALA A 113 2.35 -17.96 0.87
N GLU A 114 3.01 -16.82 1.00
CA GLU A 114 2.72 -15.76 1.95
C GLU A 114 2.58 -14.40 1.28
N VAL A 115 1.66 -13.61 1.84
CA VAL A 115 1.37 -12.25 1.43
C VAL A 115 1.37 -11.37 2.67
N MET A 116 2.11 -10.28 2.61
CA MET A 116 2.02 -9.19 3.56
C MET A 116 0.96 -8.19 3.10
N VAL A 117 0.03 -7.89 3.99
CA VAL A 117 -1.03 -6.90 3.79
C VAL A 117 -0.72 -5.67 4.64
N TRP A 118 -0.52 -4.54 3.98
CA TRP A 118 -0.22 -3.25 4.58
C TRP A 118 -1.44 -2.34 4.50
N ILE A 119 -1.75 -1.65 5.59
CA ILE A 119 -2.72 -0.56 5.61
C ILE A 119 -1.97 0.76 5.59
N VAL A 120 -2.29 1.56 4.57
CA VAL A 120 -1.66 2.85 4.32
C VAL A 120 -2.68 3.96 4.48
N GLU A 121 -2.36 4.94 5.31
CA GLU A 121 -3.16 6.14 5.49
C GLU A 121 -2.60 7.30 4.67
N ARG A 122 -3.48 8.03 3.98
CA ARG A 122 -3.17 9.31 3.34
C ARG A 122 -3.27 10.44 4.35
N GLY A 123 -2.12 10.91 4.80
CA GLY A 123 -1.98 12.18 5.51
C GLY A 123 -2.07 13.40 4.59
N LYS A 124 -1.93 14.60 5.19
CA LYS A 124 -1.98 15.88 4.46
C LYS A 124 -0.80 16.07 3.52
N THR A 125 0.37 15.56 3.89
CA THR A 125 1.65 15.80 3.20
C THR A 125 2.28 14.53 2.66
N GLN A 126 2.01 13.38 3.27
CA GLN A 126 2.58 12.08 2.89
C GLN A 126 1.61 10.94 3.20
N TYR A 127 1.92 9.77 2.63
CA TYR A 127 1.28 8.52 3.01
C TYR A 127 2.11 7.84 4.09
N THR A 128 1.46 7.12 4.99
CA THR A 128 2.09 6.47 6.14
C THR A 128 1.52 5.05 6.28
N ILE A 129 2.38 4.06 6.55
CA ILE A 129 2.00 2.70 6.89
C ILE A 129 1.59 2.68 8.37
N ILE A 130 0.34 2.28 8.63
CA ILE A 130 -0.24 2.29 9.98
C ILE A 130 -0.45 0.88 10.54
N GLN A 131 -0.52 -0.14 9.67
CA GLN A 131 -0.69 -1.53 10.06
C GLN A 131 -0.08 -2.45 9.01
N GLY A 132 0.39 -3.61 9.45
CA GLY A 132 0.89 -4.69 8.60
C GLY A 132 0.51 -6.04 9.21
N GLU A 133 0.08 -6.97 8.37
CA GLU A 133 -0.21 -8.33 8.79
C GLU A 133 0.14 -9.33 7.69
N ARG A 134 0.80 -10.42 8.08
CA ARG A 134 1.23 -11.49 7.18
C ARG A 134 0.20 -12.62 7.18
N TYR A 135 -0.13 -13.10 6.00
CA TYR A 135 -1.11 -14.15 5.77
C TYR A 135 -0.50 -15.23 4.87
N ASP A 136 -0.83 -16.49 5.10
CA ASP A 136 -0.73 -17.49 4.04
C ASP A 136 -1.78 -17.23 2.95
N LEU A 137 -1.54 -17.72 1.73
CA LEU A 137 -2.40 -17.47 0.58
C LEU A 137 -3.85 -17.92 0.78
N ASP A 138 -4.09 -19.04 1.47
CA ASP A 138 -5.45 -19.55 1.69
C ASP A 138 -6.20 -18.59 2.63
N THR A 139 -5.60 -18.23 3.76
CA THR A 139 -6.17 -17.27 4.71
C THR A 139 -6.36 -15.89 4.07
N TYR A 140 -5.42 -15.41 3.25
CA TYR A 140 -5.55 -14.17 2.51
C TYR A 140 -6.77 -14.19 1.59
N ASN A 141 -6.94 -15.25 0.79
CA ASN A 141 -8.09 -15.38 -0.10
C ASN A 141 -9.41 -15.52 0.65
N GLU A 142 -9.43 -16.17 1.81
CA GLU A 142 -10.66 -16.38 2.59
C GLU A 142 -11.08 -15.15 3.41
N LYS A 143 -10.12 -14.40 3.94
CA LYS A 143 -10.40 -13.30 4.89
C LYS A 143 -10.29 -11.92 4.29
N VAL A 144 -9.45 -11.73 3.28
CA VAL A 144 -9.15 -10.40 2.73
C VAL A 144 -9.89 -10.17 1.42
N LEU A 145 -9.94 -11.17 0.54
CA LEU A 145 -10.51 -11.03 -0.81
C LEU A 145 -11.94 -11.56 -0.95
N ASP A 146 -12.78 -10.85 -1.72
CA ASP A 146 -14.16 -11.23 -2.08
C ASP A 146 -14.24 -12.35 -3.14
#